data_AF-A0A6H5KWL6-F1
#
_entry.id   AF-A0A6H5KWL6-F1
#
_cell.length_a   1.000
_cell.length_b   1.000
_cell.length_c   1.000
_cell.angle_alpha   90.00
_cell.angle_beta   90.00
_cell.angle_gamma   90.00
#
_symmetry.space_group_name_H-M   'P 1'
#
loop_
_entity.id
_entity.type
_entity.pdbx_description
1 polymer ?
#
loop_
_entity_poly.entity_id
_entity_poly.type
_entity_poly.pdbx_seq_one_letter_code
_entity_poly.pdbx_strand_id
1 'polypeptide(L)'
;MPCTAKLELLDALAEAGANPVKSCLQAQWLMEQAAIKSGAMGPVDRRQQGPYGTSSQSVVGDKTPQGATAAENKSGPATPAPPHGAGDGQRNKIYTTLVGGGVAEASNSGGDGLGATIVAGAGLGTAGTAVATSADGSPPANSGESLEQIYQSTRTWCRTLRRCPNAMEVLISFASKNPRPPSGILFNQYLSDLTGIMYRRLSTTVEEETANKNLLHDLTECEKLAEDERDALHQTLHATRTEKEREVSALGATIKKRREELQEVTHTNAVEMDSIKTKAADAVAKAKEDHEKKGRALTERIERLAKETGEAAELHQQEETASRKKKAKVEVELTATVGKYDRDMTAKTAQIEEIKAKMEEERQELANLQDHFDRVDASRRQQWAEEETLAVVRGKVARAMAIVDGAAKKIQAMFRGGRARAEYQKAKKKAKKGGKKGKKGKK
;
A
#
# COMPACT_ATOMS: atom_id res chain seq x y z
N MET A 1 -9.96 -27.79 -13.56
CA MET A 1 -8.85 -28.33 -14.35
C MET A 1 -7.66 -27.40 -14.20
N PRO A 2 -6.47 -27.88 -13.81
CA PRO A 2 -5.27 -27.05 -13.72
C PRO A 2 -4.85 -26.57 -15.12
N CYS A 3 -4.42 -25.31 -15.24
CA CYS A 3 -4.04 -24.65 -16.49
C CYS A 3 -2.94 -25.38 -17.30
N THR A 4 -2.22 -26.32 -16.69
CA THR A 4 -1.18 -27.12 -17.33
C THR A 4 -1.73 -28.06 -18.40
N ALA A 5 -2.91 -28.66 -18.19
CA ALA A 5 -3.53 -29.56 -19.16
C ALA A 5 -4.00 -28.82 -20.45
N LYS A 6 -4.15 -27.50 -20.39
CA LYS A 6 -4.55 -26.68 -21.56
C LYS A 6 -3.38 -26.35 -22.47
N LEU A 7 -2.16 -26.29 -21.92
CA LEU A 7 -0.93 -26.04 -22.68
C LEU A 7 -0.47 -27.30 -23.42
N GLU A 8 -0.48 -28.47 -22.76
CA GLU A 8 -0.10 -29.74 -23.40
C GLU A 8 -1.01 -30.11 -24.58
N LEU A 9 -2.30 -29.74 -24.52
CA LEU A 9 -3.27 -29.98 -25.59
C LEU A 9 -3.10 -29.01 -26.78
N LEU A 10 -2.61 -27.79 -26.52
CA LEU A 10 -2.32 -26.81 -27.57
C LEU A 10 -1.02 -27.15 -28.31
N ASP A 11 0.00 -27.63 -27.61
CA ASP A 11 1.27 -28.06 -28.23
C ASP A 11 1.09 -29.31 -29.10
N ALA A 12 0.30 -30.30 -28.64
CA ALA A 12 -0.03 -31.48 -29.44
C ALA A 12 -0.85 -31.17 -30.71
N LEU A 13 -1.64 -30.07 -30.71
CA LEU A 13 -2.42 -29.63 -31.86
C LEU A 13 -1.61 -28.79 -32.86
N ALA A 14 -0.54 -28.12 -32.41
CA ALA A 14 0.36 -27.35 -33.26
C ALA A 14 1.24 -28.25 -34.14
N GLU A 15 1.66 -29.42 -33.64
CA GLU A 15 2.46 -30.39 -34.39
C GLU A 15 1.66 -31.11 -35.51
N ALA A 16 0.32 -31.14 -35.42
CA ALA A 16 -0.54 -31.84 -36.37
C ALA A 16 -0.88 -31.05 -37.65
N GLY A 17 -0.36 -29.82 -37.83
CA GLY A 17 -0.60 -29.00 -39.03
C GLY A 17 -2.08 -28.62 -39.28
N ALA A 18 -2.94 -28.79 -38.27
CA ALA A 18 -4.36 -28.50 -38.37
C ALA A 18 -4.62 -26.99 -38.24
N ASN A 19 -5.56 -26.47 -39.05
CA ASN A 19 -5.95 -25.07 -39.02
C ASN A 19 -6.35 -24.64 -37.59
N PRO A 20 -5.63 -23.69 -36.96
CA PRO A 20 -5.75 -23.38 -35.53
C PRO A 20 -7.15 -22.90 -35.12
N VAL A 21 -7.90 -22.34 -36.08
CA VAL A 21 -9.28 -21.89 -35.84
C VAL A 21 -10.24 -23.07 -35.72
N LYS A 22 -10.06 -24.11 -36.55
CA LYS A 22 -10.89 -25.32 -36.49
C LYS A 22 -10.57 -26.16 -35.25
N SER A 23 -9.30 -26.28 -34.88
CA SER A 23 -8.90 -27.02 -33.68
C SER A 23 -9.35 -26.34 -32.39
N CYS A 24 -9.31 -25.01 -32.33
CA CYS A 24 -9.84 -24.25 -31.19
C CYS A 24 -11.36 -24.44 -31.03
N LEU A 25 -12.12 -24.37 -32.13
CA LEU A 25 -13.58 -24.61 -32.10
C LEU A 25 -13.92 -26.06 -31.72
N GLN A 26 -13.16 -27.04 -32.22
CA GLN A 26 -13.33 -28.45 -31.86
C GLN A 26 -13.02 -28.70 -30.37
N ALA A 27 -11.96 -28.09 -29.84
CA ALA A 27 -11.58 -28.19 -28.43
C ALA A 27 -12.62 -27.51 -27.53
N GLN A 28 -13.14 -26.36 -27.94
CA GLN A 28 -14.21 -25.65 -27.21
C GLN A 28 -15.50 -26.48 -27.18
N TRP A 29 -15.87 -27.11 -28.29
CA TRP A 29 -17.03 -28.01 -28.36
C TRP A 29 -16.86 -29.25 -27.49
N LEU A 30 -15.67 -29.87 -27.49
CA LEU A 30 -15.38 -31.03 -26.63
C LEU A 30 -15.38 -30.67 -25.14
N MET A 31 -14.88 -29.48 -24.77
CA MET A 31 -14.96 -28.99 -23.39
C MET A 31 -16.40 -28.72 -22.95
N GLU A 32 -17.24 -28.16 -23.83
CA GLU A 32 -18.66 -27.93 -23.56
C GLU A 32 -19.41 -29.27 -23.36
N GLN A 33 -19.13 -30.27 -24.21
CA GLN A 33 -19.67 -31.63 -24.06
C GLN A 33 -19.20 -32.33 -22.78
N ALA A 34 -17.93 -32.14 -22.38
CA ALA A 34 -17.40 -32.70 -21.13
C ALA A 34 -17.98 -32.01 -19.88
N ALA A 35 -18.28 -30.70 -19.96
CA ALA A 35 -18.93 -29.95 -18.90
C ALA A 35 -20.41 -30.36 -18.73
N ILE A 36 -21.11 -30.65 -19.84
CA ILE A 36 -22.47 -31.17 -19.83
C ILE A 36 -22.50 -32.59 -19.23
N LYS A 37 -21.56 -33.48 -19.62
CA LYS A 37 -21.49 -34.85 -19.07
C LYS A 37 -21.10 -34.92 -17.60
N SER A 38 -20.33 -33.95 -17.10
CA SER A 38 -19.93 -33.90 -15.68
C SER A 38 -20.96 -33.23 -14.77
N GLY A 39 -22.08 -32.73 -15.31
CA GLY A 39 -23.13 -32.06 -14.55
C GLY A 39 -22.74 -30.68 -14.01
N ALA A 40 -21.56 -30.17 -14.38
CA ALA A 40 -21.05 -28.86 -13.97
C ALA A 40 -21.76 -27.69 -14.70
N MET A 41 -22.44 -27.99 -15.82
CA MET A 41 -23.15 -27.00 -16.63
C MET A 41 -24.54 -27.55 -16.95
N GLY A 42 -25.58 -26.97 -16.33
CA GLY A 42 -26.98 -27.29 -16.65
C GLY A 42 -27.32 -26.94 -18.11
N PRO A 43 -28.33 -27.59 -18.70
CA PRO A 43 -28.68 -27.37 -20.10
C PRO A 43 -29.07 -25.90 -20.34
N VAL A 44 -28.21 -25.18 -21.05
CA VAL A 44 -28.48 -23.80 -21.48
C VAL A 44 -29.50 -23.86 -22.61
N ASP A 45 -30.73 -23.47 -22.30
CA ASP A 45 -31.84 -23.42 -23.25
C ASP A 45 -31.59 -22.31 -24.28
N ARG A 46 -31.03 -22.67 -25.44
CA ARG A 46 -30.61 -21.77 -26.51
C ARG A 46 -31.78 -21.25 -27.36
N ARG A 47 -33.02 -21.26 -26.84
CA ARG A 47 -34.24 -20.81 -27.54
C ARG A 47 -34.63 -19.33 -27.31
N GLN A 48 -33.88 -18.53 -26.56
CA GLN A 48 -34.22 -17.12 -26.32
C GLN A 48 -33.27 -16.08 -26.97
N GLN A 49 -32.74 -16.34 -28.16
CA GLN A 49 -32.16 -15.26 -28.97
C GLN A 49 -32.78 -15.26 -30.37
N GLY A 50 -33.91 -14.57 -30.48
CA GLY A 50 -34.48 -14.13 -31.75
C GLY A 50 -33.84 -12.79 -32.18
N PRO A 51 -33.73 -12.52 -33.49
CA PRO A 51 -33.08 -11.32 -34.01
C PRO A 51 -34.10 -10.18 -34.21
N TYR A 52 -33.61 -8.94 -34.16
CA TYR A 52 -34.30 -7.68 -34.45
C TYR A 52 -35.22 -7.11 -33.36
N GLY A 53 -34.75 -6.02 -32.76
CA GLY A 53 -35.54 -5.09 -31.96
C GLY A 53 -35.06 -3.65 -32.18
N THR A 54 -35.50 -3.04 -33.29
CA THR A 54 -35.43 -1.60 -33.52
C THR A 54 -36.40 -0.91 -32.56
N SER A 55 -35.89 -0.11 -31.63
CA SER A 55 -36.70 0.78 -30.77
C SER A 55 -36.56 2.22 -31.25
N SER A 56 -37.51 2.64 -32.07
CA SER A 56 -37.85 4.05 -32.29
C SER A 56 -38.72 4.51 -31.11
N GLN A 57 -38.31 5.55 -30.38
CA GLN A 57 -39.22 6.34 -29.55
C GLN A 57 -39.16 7.79 -29.98
N SER A 58 -40.32 8.26 -30.42
CA SER A 58 -40.67 9.63 -30.71
C SER A 58 -41.73 10.09 -29.71
N VAL A 59 -41.63 11.36 -29.30
CA VAL A 59 -42.76 12.30 -29.07
C VAL A 59 -43.34 12.41 -27.65
N VAL A 60 -43.00 13.57 -27.04
CA VAL A 60 -43.87 14.59 -26.41
C VAL A 60 -44.37 14.39 -24.98
N GLY A 61 -44.19 15.45 -24.17
CA GLY A 61 -45.32 16.02 -23.42
C GLY A 61 -45.03 16.50 -22.01
N ASP A 62 -44.98 17.83 -21.86
CA ASP A 62 -45.15 18.60 -20.63
C ASP A 62 -46.17 18.03 -19.62
N LYS A 63 -45.87 18.19 -18.32
CA LYS A 63 -46.63 19.06 -17.39
C LYS A 63 -46.17 18.91 -15.94
N THR A 64 -45.69 20.02 -15.38
CA THR A 64 -45.79 20.37 -13.96
C THR A 64 -47.26 20.60 -13.59
N PRO A 65 -47.68 20.34 -12.34
CA PRO A 65 -47.90 21.49 -11.46
C PRO A 65 -47.55 21.27 -9.97
N GLN A 66 -47.48 22.42 -9.30
CA GLN A 66 -47.25 22.69 -7.89
C GLN A 66 -48.32 22.08 -6.95
N GLY A 67 -47.96 21.88 -5.67
CA GLY A 67 -48.95 21.86 -4.58
C GLY A 67 -48.56 21.11 -3.31
N ALA A 68 -47.92 21.82 -2.38
CA ALA A 68 -47.97 21.74 -0.91
C ALA A 68 -48.35 20.43 -0.18
N THR A 69 -47.54 20.02 0.80
CA THR A 69 -47.85 20.14 2.26
C THR A 69 -46.71 19.60 3.12
N ALA A 70 -46.61 20.16 4.33
CA ALA A 70 -45.57 19.97 5.31
C ALA A 70 -45.63 18.62 6.04
N ALA A 71 -44.47 18.10 6.46
CA ALA A 71 -44.31 17.38 7.73
C ALA A 71 -42.83 17.26 8.10
N GLU A 72 -42.53 17.64 9.34
CA GLU A 72 -41.28 17.41 10.05
C GLU A 72 -40.86 15.93 10.01
N ASN A 73 -39.55 15.66 9.86
CA ASN A 73 -38.89 14.80 10.85
C ASN A 73 -37.37 14.95 10.89
N LYS A 74 -36.89 15.05 12.12
CA LYS A 74 -35.50 15.08 12.57
C LYS A 74 -34.86 13.69 12.37
N SER A 75 -33.60 13.63 11.96
CA SER A 75 -32.49 12.95 12.69
C SER A 75 -31.32 12.55 11.77
N GLY A 76 -30.15 13.12 12.04
CA GLY A 76 -28.90 12.39 12.30
C GLY A 76 -28.18 11.65 11.16
N PRO A 77 -26.90 11.99 10.86
CA PRO A 77 -26.06 11.25 9.91
C PRO A 77 -25.52 9.94 10.51
N ALA A 78 -25.56 8.88 9.69
CA ALA A 78 -25.01 7.57 9.99
C ALA A 78 -23.47 7.56 9.83
N THR A 79 -22.77 7.27 10.93
CA THR A 79 -21.37 6.83 10.95
C THR A 79 -21.35 5.30 11.03
N PRO A 80 -20.55 4.59 10.22
CA PRO A 80 -20.45 3.14 10.31
C PRO A 80 -19.53 2.69 11.46
N ALA A 81 -20.03 1.73 12.25
CA ALA A 81 -19.28 1.05 13.30
C ALA A 81 -18.32 -0.02 12.71
N PRO A 82 -17.20 -0.32 13.39
CA PRO A 82 -16.29 -1.42 13.07
C PRO A 82 -16.73 -2.77 13.69
N PRO A 83 -16.23 -3.91 13.21
CA PRO A 83 -16.58 -5.22 13.73
C PRO A 83 -15.82 -5.61 15.03
N HIS A 84 -16.58 -6.08 16.02
CA HIS A 84 -16.18 -7.07 17.03
C HIS A 84 -15.66 -8.35 16.34
N GLY A 85 -14.75 -9.18 16.84
CA GLY A 85 -14.13 -9.35 18.15
C GLY A 85 -13.70 -10.83 18.26
N ALA A 86 -12.65 -11.14 19.03
CA ALA A 86 -12.43 -12.39 19.79
C ALA A 86 -10.93 -12.59 20.05
N GLY A 87 -10.56 -12.85 21.31
CA GLY A 87 -9.24 -13.38 21.65
C GLY A 87 -8.73 -12.94 23.02
N ASP A 88 -9.14 -13.69 24.04
CA ASP A 88 -8.79 -13.58 25.46
C ASP A 88 -7.30 -13.52 25.80
N GLY A 89 -6.96 -12.89 26.93
CA GLY A 89 -5.59 -12.91 27.45
C GLY A 89 -5.34 -12.13 28.75
N GLN A 90 -6.03 -12.52 29.82
CA GLN A 90 -5.68 -12.46 31.26
C GLN A 90 -4.49 -11.61 31.80
N ARG A 91 -4.75 -11.05 33.01
CA ARG A 91 -3.83 -10.58 34.10
C ARG A 91 -3.24 -9.16 33.88
N ASN A 92 -3.16 -8.27 34.87
CA ASN A 92 -3.34 -8.34 36.33
C ASN A 92 -3.74 -6.94 36.85
N LYS A 93 -4.67 -6.89 37.82
CA LYS A 93 -5.08 -5.66 38.52
C LYS A 93 -4.12 -5.41 39.68
N ILE A 94 -3.57 -4.19 39.78
CA ILE A 94 -3.11 -3.62 41.05
C ILE A 94 -3.82 -2.27 41.21
N TYR A 95 -4.56 -2.17 42.31
CA TYR A 95 -5.20 -0.96 42.80
C TYR A 95 -4.14 0.02 43.30
N THR A 96 -4.22 1.29 42.91
CA THR A 96 -3.72 2.38 43.76
C THR A 96 -4.69 3.54 43.75
N THR A 97 -5.19 3.82 44.93
CA THR A 97 -6.19 4.81 45.33
C THR A 97 -5.64 6.24 45.35
N LEU A 98 -6.51 7.18 44.97
CA LEU A 98 -6.41 8.61 45.25
C LEU A 98 -6.38 8.89 46.76
N VAL A 99 -5.41 9.72 47.18
CA VAL A 99 -5.45 10.69 48.29
C VAL A 99 -4.50 11.80 47.79
N GLY A 100 -4.84 13.08 47.59
CA GLY A 100 -5.74 13.94 48.34
C GLY A 100 -4.92 14.75 49.34
N GLY A 101 -4.48 15.97 48.99
CA GLY A 101 -3.87 16.90 49.95
C GLY A 101 -2.84 17.84 49.35
N GLY A 102 -3.27 19.06 49.02
CA GLY A 102 -2.36 20.17 48.78
C GLY A 102 -1.88 20.78 50.10
N VAL A 103 -0.68 21.34 50.10
CA VAL A 103 -0.29 22.44 50.99
C VAL A 103 0.71 23.31 50.24
N ALA A 104 0.44 24.60 50.22
CA ALA A 104 1.35 25.64 49.77
C ALA A 104 2.23 26.07 50.97
N GLU A 105 3.54 26.15 50.78
CA GLU A 105 4.49 26.90 51.63
C GLU A 105 5.56 27.48 50.68
N ALA A 106 5.66 28.78 50.43
CA ALA A 106 6.05 29.87 51.34
C ALA A 106 7.49 29.73 51.87
N SER A 107 8.48 29.97 51.02
CA SER A 107 9.88 30.17 51.46
C SER A 107 10.04 31.59 51.97
N ASN A 108 10.00 31.74 53.30
CA ASN A 108 10.25 32.98 54.01
C ASN A 108 11.73 33.12 54.39
N SER A 109 12.10 34.38 54.60
CA SER A 109 13.38 34.97 55.02
C SER A 109 13.85 34.64 56.45
N GLY A 110 15.14 34.91 56.70
CA GLY A 110 15.76 35.14 58.03
C GLY A 110 16.53 33.93 58.55
N GLY A 111 17.68 34.02 59.22
CA GLY A 111 18.46 35.13 59.77
C GLY A 111 19.46 34.53 60.78
N ASP A 112 20.64 35.14 60.86
CA ASP A 112 21.62 35.22 61.96
C ASP A 112 22.02 34.00 62.81
N GLY A 113 23.34 33.84 62.98
CA GLY A 113 23.94 32.93 63.95
C GLY A 113 25.45 33.10 64.08
N LEU A 114 25.85 34.19 64.75
CA LEU A 114 27.20 34.51 65.19
C LEU A 114 27.83 33.39 66.04
N GLY A 115 29.13 33.17 65.87
CA GLY A 115 29.92 32.25 66.70
C GLY A 115 31.41 32.49 66.56
N ALA A 116 31.89 33.62 67.09
CA ALA A 116 33.31 33.93 67.24
C ALA A 116 33.94 33.02 68.32
N THR A 117 35.13 32.48 68.06
CA THR A 117 35.99 31.90 69.11
C THR A 117 37.31 32.67 69.17
N ILE A 118 37.54 33.24 70.34
CA ILE A 118 38.69 34.02 70.79
C ILE A 118 39.69 33.05 71.42
N VAL A 119 41.00 33.21 71.14
CA VAL A 119 42.07 32.69 72.00
C VAL A 119 43.10 33.80 72.23
N ALA A 120 43.00 34.42 73.41
CA ALA A 120 44.09 35.07 74.17
C ALA A 120 44.47 34.06 75.29
N GLY A 121 45.65 33.95 75.89
CA GLY A 121 46.74 34.90 76.15
C GLY A 121 46.98 34.99 77.68
N ALA A 122 48.24 34.81 78.13
CA ALA A 122 48.80 34.92 79.51
C ALA A 122 48.57 33.70 80.45
N GLY A 123 49.47 33.29 81.36
CA GLY A 123 50.76 33.76 81.89
C GLY A 123 51.01 33.15 83.29
N LEU A 124 52.22 33.27 83.85
CA LEU A 124 52.75 32.82 85.17
C LEU A 124 53.32 31.38 85.20
N GLY A 125 54.58 31.08 85.56
CA GLY A 125 55.64 31.85 86.20
C GLY A 125 55.74 31.53 87.69
N THR A 126 56.48 30.48 88.07
CA THR A 126 56.86 30.20 89.48
C THR A 126 58.31 29.74 89.58
N ALA A 127 59.15 30.61 90.14
CA ALA A 127 60.50 30.35 90.60
C ALA A 127 60.47 29.86 92.05
N GLY A 128 61.17 28.77 92.36
CA GLY A 128 61.36 28.25 93.72
C GLY A 128 62.74 28.61 94.24
N THR A 129 62.80 29.52 95.21
CA THR A 129 64.01 29.95 95.92
C THR A 129 64.18 29.10 97.18
N ALA A 130 65.34 28.45 97.32
CA ALA A 130 65.76 27.79 98.55
C ALA A 130 66.37 28.83 99.52
N VAL A 131 65.89 28.87 100.76
CA VAL A 131 66.52 29.63 101.86
C VAL A 131 66.65 28.74 103.09
N ALA A 132 67.85 28.81 103.66
CA ALA A 132 68.38 28.07 104.78
C ALA A 132 67.65 28.32 106.11
N THR A 133 67.67 27.32 106.97
CA THR A 133 67.44 27.47 108.41
C THR A 133 68.63 26.89 109.17
N SER A 134 69.31 27.76 109.91
CA SER A 134 70.24 27.43 110.97
C SER A 134 69.73 28.08 112.25
N ALA A 135 69.57 27.29 113.31
CA ALA A 135 69.31 27.78 114.65
C ALA A 135 69.97 26.83 115.65
N ASP A 136 71.15 27.23 116.12
CA ASP A 136 71.81 26.73 117.32
C ASP A 136 71.87 27.90 118.31
N GLY A 137 71.56 27.67 119.58
CA GLY A 137 71.41 28.76 120.55
C GLY A 137 70.77 28.35 121.88
N SER A 138 71.57 27.65 122.69
CA SER A 138 71.36 27.34 124.11
C SER A 138 71.05 28.57 125.00
N PRO A 139 70.22 28.44 126.06
CA PRO A 139 69.88 29.55 126.97
C PRO A 139 70.83 29.66 128.19
N PRO A 140 71.25 30.87 128.62
CA PRO A 140 72.00 31.06 129.86
C PRO A 140 71.09 31.18 131.11
N ALA A 141 71.08 30.10 131.89
CA ALA A 141 71.30 29.94 133.34
C ALA A 141 71.09 31.08 134.39
N ASN A 142 70.30 32.15 134.17
CA ASN A 142 70.03 33.19 135.21
C ASN A 142 68.54 33.39 135.55
N SER A 143 67.65 32.49 135.12
CA SER A 143 66.19 32.61 135.33
C SER A 143 65.71 32.22 136.73
N GLY A 144 66.52 31.52 137.54
CA GLY A 144 66.15 31.08 138.89
C GLY A 144 65.96 32.25 139.87
N GLU A 145 66.96 33.14 139.97
CA GLU A 145 66.87 34.36 140.80
C GLU A 145 65.78 35.31 140.28
N SER A 146 65.63 35.38 138.96
CA SER A 146 64.61 36.18 138.28
C SER A 146 63.18 35.70 138.59
N LEU A 147 62.95 34.39 138.56
CA LEU A 147 61.64 33.80 138.88
C LEU A 147 61.28 34.01 140.34
N GLU A 148 62.22 33.86 141.27
CA GLU A 148 61.96 34.04 142.71
C GLU A 148 61.68 35.51 143.06
N GLN A 149 62.38 36.44 142.43
CA GLN A 149 62.12 37.89 142.53
C GLN A 149 60.79 38.28 141.85
N ILE A 150 60.41 37.62 140.74
CA ILE A 150 59.08 37.75 140.12
C ILE A 150 58.00 37.19 141.03
N TYR A 151 58.19 36.03 141.67
CA TYR A 151 57.20 35.47 142.59
C TYR A 151 57.02 36.34 143.84
N GLN A 152 58.09 36.89 144.41
CA GLN A 152 58.00 37.80 145.56
C GLN A 152 57.39 39.16 145.19
N SER A 153 57.77 39.75 144.06
CA SER A 153 57.18 41.01 143.56
C SER A 153 55.72 40.82 143.17
N THR A 154 55.37 39.75 142.46
CA THR A 154 53.99 39.40 142.08
C THR A 154 53.14 39.11 143.32
N ARG A 155 53.66 38.41 144.33
CA ARG A 155 52.91 38.13 145.57
C ARG A 155 52.70 39.40 146.41
N THR A 156 53.67 40.31 146.41
CA THR A 156 53.54 41.63 147.06
C THR A 156 52.53 42.48 146.30
N TRP A 157 52.61 42.56 144.97
CA TRP A 157 51.65 43.24 144.10
C TRP A 157 50.24 42.67 144.22
N CYS A 158 50.04 41.35 144.20
CA CYS A 158 48.72 40.74 144.39
C CYS A 158 48.13 41.05 145.78
N ARG A 159 48.97 41.15 146.82
CA ARG A 159 48.52 41.60 148.16
C ARG A 159 48.14 43.09 148.16
N THR A 160 48.91 43.95 147.50
CA THR A 160 48.60 45.39 147.37
C THR A 160 47.36 45.64 146.51
N LEU A 161 47.19 44.88 145.42
CA LEU A 161 46.02 44.91 144.54
C LEU A 161 44.76 44.35 145.21
N ARG A 162 44.89 43.39 146.14
CA ARG A 162 43.77 42.96 147.01
C ARG A 162 43.39 44.01 148.04
N ARG A 163 44.34 44.82 148.54
CA ARG A 163 44.10 45.89 149.52
C ARG A 163 43.48 47.15 148.90
N CYS A 164 43.71 47.37 147.61
CA CYS A 164 43.16 48.50 146.86
C CYS A 164 42.34 47.98 145.65
N PRO A 165 41.05 47.65 145.83
CA PRO A 165 40.21 47.11 144.75
C PRO A 165 40.12 48.04 143.54
N ASN A 166 40.19 49.37 143.75
CA ASN A 166 40.19 50.35 142.67
C ASN A 166 41.40 50.22 141.74
N ALA A 167 42.57 49.78 142.23
CA ALA A 167 43.75 49.60 141.39
C ALA A 167 43.63 48.36 140.48
N MET A 168 42.92 47.32 140.94
CA MET A 168 42.60 46.14 140.13
C MET A 168 41.62 46.51 139.00
N GLU A 169 40.58 47.29 139.32
CA GLU A 169 39.66 47.82 138.30
C GLU A 169 40.37 48.67 137.26
N VAL A 170 41.32 49.52 137.67
CA VAL A 170 42.10 50.34 136.72
C VAL A 170 42.93 49.46 135.79
N LEU A 171 43.60 48.41 136.27
CA LEU A 171 44.40 47.50 135.42
C LEU A 171 43.55 46.64 134.48
N ILE A 172 42.42 46.11 134.96
CA ILE A 172 41.45 45.39 134.10
C ILE A 172 40.90 46.35 133.04
N SER A 173 40.58 47.59 133.44
CA SER A 173 40.12 48.63 132.52
C SER A 173 41.20 49.05 131.50
N PHE A 174 42.48 49.03 131.89
CA PHE A 174 43.60 49.36 131.00
C PHE A 174 43.87 48.23 129.99
N ALA A 175 43.72 46.98 130.41
CA ALA A 175 43.79 45.80 129.54
C ALA A 175 42.59 45.69 128.58
N SER A 176 41.41 46.19 128.98
CA SER A 176 40.23 46.25 128.10
C SER A 176 40.22 47.49 127.19
N LYS A 177 40.89 48.58 127.56
CA LYS A 177 40.94 49.85 126.80
C LYS A 177 42.10 49.94 125.81
N ASN A 178 43.20 49.23 126.04
CA ASN A 178 44.29 49.12 125.07
C ASN A 178 44.16 47.81 124.27
N PRO A 179 43.65 47.84 123.02
CA PRO A 179 43.68 46.66 122.17
C PRO A 179 45.13 46.20 122.01
N ARG A 180 45.39 44.91 122.23
CA ARG A 180 46.71 44.31 121.93
C ARG A 180 47.10 44.70 120.50
N PRO A 181 48.37 45.07 120.23
CA PRO A 181 48.78 45.44 118.88
C PRO A 181 48.42 44.30 117.91
N PRO A 182 47.92 44.61 116.69
CA PRO A 182 47.49 43.59 115.73
C PRO A 182 48.55 42.53 115.43
N SER A 183 49.83 42.94 115.45
CA SER A 183 50.99 42.04 115.34
C SER A 183 51.05 41.02 116.48
N GLY A 184 50.69 41.42 117.70
CA GLY A 184 50.60 40.51 118.85
C GLY A 184 49.40 39.56 118.76
N ILE A 185 48.29 39.97 118.15
CA ILE A 185 47.12 39.09 117.95
C ILE A 185 47.40 38.06 116.86
N LEU A 186 47.95 38.49 115.71
CA LEU A 186 48.40 37.59 114.65
C LEU A 186 49.50 36.66 115.13
N PHE A 187 50.45 37.14 115.92
CA PHE A 187 51.47 36.29 116.53
C PHE A 187 50.87 35.27 117.51
N ASN A 188 49.89 35.66 118.33
CA ASN A 188 49.16 34.71 119.17
C ASN A 188 48.32 33.72 118.35
N GLN A 189 47.77 34.12 117.20
CA GLN A 189 47.08 33.20 116.28
C GLN A 189 48.08 32.24 115.62
N TYR A 190 49.21 32.72 115.09
CA TYR A 190 50.25 31.87 114.55
C TYR A 190 50.86 30.95 115.61
N LEU A 191 51.04 31.43 116.84
CA LEU A 191 51.46 30.58 117.96
C LEU A 191 50.36 29.58 118.29
N SER A 192 49.09 29.96 118.38
CA SER A 192 47.98 29.04 118.63
C SER A 192 47.85 27.98 117.53
N ASP A 193 48.03 28.37 116.27
CA ASP A 193 48.00 27.49 115.10
C ASP A 193 49.23 26.58 115.08
N LEU A 194 50.42 27.11 115.37
CA LEU A 194 51.64 26.32 115.50
C LEU A 194 51.55 25.36 116.68
N THR A 195 51.02 25.80 117.82
CA THR A 195 50.78 24.95 119.00
C THR A 195 49.73 23.90 118.66
N GLY A 196 48.70 24.22 117.89
CA GLY A 196 47.69 23.28 117.40
C GLY A 196 48.25 22.28 116.38
N ILE A 197 49.14 22.72 115.49
CA ILE A 197 49.86 21.88 114.53
C ILE A 197 50.85 20.97 115.26
N MET A 198 51.62 21.49 116.22
CA MET A 198 52.51 20.70 117.07
C MET A 198 51.73 19.73 117.94
N TYR A 199 50.60 20.14 118.53
CA TYR A 199 49.75 19.26 119.33
C TYR A 199 49.17 18.15 118.46
N ARG A 200 48.68 18.44 117.24
CA ARG A 200 48.29 17.38 116.29
C ARG A 200 49.46 16.49 115.93
N ARG A 201 50.61 17.04 115.52
CA ARG A 201 51.82 16.28 115.15
C ARG A 201 52.36 15.39 116.28
N LEU A 202 52.29 15.85 117.52
CA LEU A 202 52.74 15.13 118.72
C LEU A 202 51.68 14.17 119.26
N SER A 203 50.39 14.40 118.96
CA SER A 203 49.29 13.52 119.36
C SER A 203 48.93 12.49 118.31
N THR A 204 49.32 12.71 117.04
CA THR A 204 49.20 11.71 115.98
C THR A 204 50.30 10.68 116.15
N THR A 205 49.92 9.42 116.22
CA THR A 205 50.91 8.33 116.26
C THR A 205 51.60 8.21 114.90
N VAL A 206 52.80 7.61 114.88
CA VAL A 206 53.52 7.33 113.61
C VAL A 206 52.67 6.44 112.68
N GLU A 207 51.85 5.57 113.26
CA GLU A 207 50.89 4.70 112.57
C GLU A 207 49.77 5.52 111.90
N GLU A 208 49.23 6.54 112.57
CA GLU A 208 48.24 7.46 111.98
C GLU A 208 48.84 8.33 110.86
N GLU A 209 50.08 8.81 111.02
CA GLU A 209 50.74 9.60 109.96
C GLU A 209 51.05 8.74 108.71
N THR A 210 51.42 7.48 108.91
CA THR A 210 51.62 6.53 107.80
C THR A 210 50.30 6.14 107.14
N ALA A 211 49.23 5.92 107.91
CA ALA A 211 47.89 5.68 107.38
C ALA A 211 47.36 6.87 106.55
N ASN A 212 47.59 8.11 106.99
CA ASN A 212 47.18 9.31 106.25
C ASN A 212 48.00 9.49 104.95
N LYS A 213 49.31 9.20 104.98
CA LYS A 213 50.14 9.19 103.76
C LYS A 213 49.66 8.14 102.76
N ASN A 214 49.32 6.94 103.22
CA ASN A 214 48.78 5.88 102.37
C ASN A 214 47.42 6.26 101.79
N LEU A 215 46.51 6.83 102.60
CA LEU A 215 45.21 7.31 102.10
C LEU A 215 45.38 8.40 101.03
N LEU A 216 46.28 9.37 101.25
CA LEU A 216 46.54 10.42 100.27
C LEU A 216 47.14 9.82 98.99
N HIS A 217 48.03 8.83 99.12
CA HIS A 217 48.58 8.10 97.99
C HIS A 217 47.48 7.35 97.22
N ASP A 218 46.65 6.57 97.89
CA ASP A 218 45.52 5.84 97.29
C ASP A 218 44.55 6.80 96.59
N LEU A 219 44.23 7.96 97.21
CA LEU A 219 43.40 8.99 96.58
C LEU A 219 44.05 9.56 95.32
N THR A 220 45.37 9.85 95.36
CA THR A 220 46.09 10.31 94.17
C THR A 220 46.20 9.24 93.08
N GLU A 221 46.29 7.96 93.45
CA GLU A 221 46.25 6.86 92.47
C GLU A 221 44.85 6.68 91.89
N CYS A 222 43.80 6.74 92.72
CA CYS A 222 42.41 6.72 92.25
C CYS A 222 42.11 7.91 91.34
N GLU A 223 42.60 9.11 91.66
CA GLU A 223 42.47 10.30 90.81
C GLU A 223 43.18 10.08 89.47
N LYS A 224 44.44 9.63 89.49
CA LYS A 224 45.18 9.29 88.25
C LYS A 224 44.47 8.24 87.41
N LEU A 225 43.97 7.17 88.02
CA LEU A 225 43.23 6.13 87.29
C LEU A 225 41.93 6.67 86.68
N ALA A 226 41.21 7.56 87.40
CA ALA A 226 40.02 8.21 86.87
C ALA A 226 40.36 9.20 85.74
N GLU A 227 41.50 9.89 85.81
CA GLU A 227 42.01 10.75 84.74
C GLU A 227 42.40 9.94 83.51
N ASP A 228 43.12 8.83 83.69
CA ASP A 228 43.50 7.90 82.62
C ASP A 228 42.26 7.29 81.96
N GLU A 229 41.25 6.90 82.74
CA GLU A 229 39.97 6.40 82.22
C GLU A 229 39.20 7.50 81.46
N ARG A 230 39.13 8.72 81.99
CA ARG A 230 38.54 9.88 81.32
C ARG A 230 39.23 10.13 79.98
N ASP A 231 40.56 10.09 79.94
CA ASP A 231 41.33 10.33 78.72
C ASP A 231 41.16 9.19 77.71
N ALA A 232 41.09 7.94 78.15
CA ALA A 232 40.74 6.80 77.31
C ALA A 232 39.32 6.94 76.71
N LEU A 233 38.34 7.37 77.51
CA LEU A 233 36.98 7.65 77.03
C LEU A 233 36.96 8.82 76.05
N HIS A 234 37.71 9.90 76.30
CA HIS A 234 37.82 11.00 75.35
C HIS A 234 38.48 10.57 74.03
N GLN A 235 39.52 9.73 74.09
CA GLN A 235 40.18 9.20 72.89
C GLN A 235 39.24 8.30 72.08
N THR A 236 38.50 7.40 72.72
CA THR A 236 37.51 6.54 72.05
C THR A 236 36.35 7.33 71.45
N LEU A 237 35.85 8.36 72.15
CA LEU A 237 34.83 9.27 71.66
C LEU A 237 35.34 10.07 70.45
N HIS A 238 36.55 10.59 70.51
CA HIS A 238 37.18 11.28 69.39
C HIS A 238 37.37 10.34 68.18
N ALA A 239 37.91 9.14 68.40
CA ALA A 239 38.11 8.15 67.34
C ALA A 239 36.78 7.79 66.66
N THR A 240 35.72 7.52 67.42
CA THR A 240 34.39 7.21 66.87
C THR A 240 33.78 8.40 66.12
N ARG A 241 33.94 9.63 66.60
CA ARG A 241 33.50 10.83 65.85
C ARG A 241 34.23 10.95 64.52
N THR A 242 35.56 10.82 64.51
CA THR A 242 36.33 10.92 63.27
C THR A 242 35.99 9.81 62.28
N GLU A 243 35.71 8.59 62.76
CA GLU A 243 35.28 7.49 61.90
C GLU A 243 33.89 7.76 61.31
N LYS A 244 32.95 8.26 62.12
CA LYS A 244 31.63 8.66 61.63
C LYS A 244 31.69 9.80 60.63
N GLU A 245 32.56 10.79 60.83
CA GLU A 245 32.79 11.87 59.86
C GLU A 245 33.38 11.33 58.54
N ARG A 246 34.28 10.34 58.60
CA ARG A 246 34.80 9.66 57.39
C ARG A 246 33.70 8.88 56.67
N GLU A 247 32.90 8.09 57.39
CA GLU A 247 31.76 7.37 56.83
C GLU A 247 30.75 8.32 56.17
N VAL A 248 30.37 9.41 56.85
CA VAL A 248 29.45 10.42 56.32
C VAL A 248 30.03 11.08 55.07
N SER A 249 31.33 11.39 55.06
CA SER A 249 32.00 11.96 53.88
C SER A 249 32.02 10.97 52.71
N ALA A 250 32.29 9.69 52.96
CA ALA A 250 32.30 8.63 51.94
C ALA A 250 30.89 8.37 51.36
N LEU A 251 29.86 8.33 52.22
CA LEU A 251 28.46 8.23 51.79
C LEU A 251 28.03 9.48 51.02
N GLY A 252 28.44 10.68 51.46
CA GLY A 252 28.19 11.94 50.76
C GLY A 252 28.78 11.95 49.34
N ALA A 253 30.02 11.47 49.18
CA ALA A 253 30.66 11.31 47.87
C ALA A 253 29.90 10.30 46.98
N THR A 254 29.44 9.19 47.56
CA THR A 254 28.65 8.18 46.84
C THR A 254 27.31 8.73 46.37
N ILE A 255 26.59 9.46 47.23
CA ILE A 255 25.31 10.10 46.88
C ILE A 255 25.52 11.10 45.73
N LYS A 256 26.58 11.91 45.79
CA LYS A 256 26.91 12.87 44.73
C LYS A 256 27.16 12.15 43.40
N LYS A 257 27.99 11.11 43.40
CA LYS A 257 28.27 10.29 42.22
C LYS A 257 27.00 9.68 41.62
N ARG A 258 26.12 9.10 42.45
CA ARG A 258 24.86 8.51 41.97
C ARG A 258 23.89 9.55 41.40
N ARG A 259 23.88 10.77 41.94
CA ARG A 259 23.08 11.87 41.39
C ARG A 259 23.59 12.32 40.02
N GLU A 260 24.91 12.40 39.86
CA GLU A 260 25.56 12.72 38.58
C GLU A 260 25.28 11.64 37.52
N GLU A 261 25.46 10.35 37.87
CA GLU A 261 25.12 9.21 36.99
C GLU A 261 23.64 9.24 36.57
N LEU A 262 22.73 9.54 37.51
CA LEU A 262 21.30 9.63 37.20
C LEU A 262 21.00 10.81 36.27
N GLN A 263 21.62 11.97 36.50
CA GLN A 263 21.49 13.12 35.61
C GLN A 263 22.02 12.81 34.21
N GLU A 264 23.18 12.17 34.09
CA GLU A 264 23.75 11.74 32.81
C GLU A 264 22.84 10.77 32.06
N VAL A 265 22.30 9.74 32.75
CA VAL A 265 21.36 8.79 32.14
C VAL A 265 20.07 9.49 31.71
N THR A 266 19.52 10.40 32.51
CA THR A 266 18.31 11.14 32.11
C THR A 266 18.54 12.05 30.91
N HIS A 267 19.72 12.70 30.85
CA HIS A 267 20.07 13.58 29.74
C HIS A 267 20.33 12.81 28.45
N THR A 268 21.14 11.74 28.52
CA THR A 268 21.43 10.87 27.37
C THR A 268 20.15 10.23 26.82
N ASN A 269 19.28 9.71 27.68
CA ASN A 269 17.98 9.17 27.27
C ASN A 269 17.10 10.23 26.58
N ALA A 270 17.03 11.45 27.13
CA ALA A 270 16.28 12.54 26.49
C ALA A 270 16.80 12.85 25.06
N VAL A 271 18.13 12.95 24.90
CA VAL A 271 18.77 13.18 23.60
C VAL A 271 18.51 12.02 22.63
N GLU A 272 18.63 10.78 23.08
CA GLU A 272 18.36 9.59 22.27
C GLU A 272 16.89 9.55 21.83
N MET A 273 15.96 9.81 22.74
CA MET A 273 14.53 9.85 22.45
C MET A 273 14.20 10.92 21.41
N ASP A 274 14.77 12.11 21.50
CA ASP A 274 14.57 13.15 20.49
C ASP A 274 15.23 12.80 19.15
N SER A 275 16.38 12.13 19.17
CA SER A 275 17.00 11.59 17.96
C SER A 275 16.16 10.49 17.30
N ILE A 276 15.49 9.65 18.08
CA ILE A 276 14.61 8.58 17.58
C ILE A 276 13.35 9.20 17.00
N LYS A 277 12.72 10.16 17.70
CA LYS A 277 11.54 10.87 17.20
C LYS A 277 11.80 11.58 15.87
N THR A 278 12.93 12.29 15.76
CA THR A 278 13.30 13.01 14.52
C THR A 278 13.56 12.03 13.38
N LYS A 279 14.35 10.97 13.59
CA LYS A 279 14.59 9.92 12.58
C LYS A 279 13.30 9.21 12.15
N ALA A 280 12.40 8.93 13.10
CA ALA A 280 11.11 8.31 12.80
C ALA A 280 10.21 9.25 11.98
N ALA A 281 10.16 10.54 12.33
CA ALA A 281 9.41 11.54 11.58
C ALA A 281 9.95 11.69 10.15
N ASP A 282 11.27 11.76 9.97
CA ASP A 282 11.92 11.85 8.66
C ASP A 282 11.69 10.60 7.81
N ALA A 283 11.75 9.41 8.41
CA ALA A 283 11.46 8.16 7.71
C ALA A 283 10.01 8.11 7.22
N VAL A 284 9.07 8.55 8.06
CA VAL A 284 7.65 8.65 7.69
C VAL A 284 7.44 9.69 6.59
N ALA A 285 8.08 10.86 6.68
CA ALA A 285 7.98 11.91 5.66
C ALA A 285 8.50 11.43 4.30
N LYS A 286 9.68 10.79 4.27
CA LYS A 286 10.26 10.20 3.04
C LYS A 286 9.36 9.12 2.46
N ALA A 287 8.86 8.20 3.28
CA ALA A 287 7.97 7.13 2.82
C ALA A 287 6.68 7.69 2.20
N LYS A 288 6.12 8.77 2.78
CA LYS A 288 4.95 9.47 2.23
C LYS A 288 5.27 10.13 0.88
N GLU A 289 6.38 10.86 0.80
CA GLU A 289 6.80 11.52 -0.45
C GLU A 289 7.03 10.50 -1.58
N ASP A 290 7.70 9.39 -1.29
CA ASP A 290 7.92 8.30 -2.26
C ASP A 290 6.61 7.64 -2.68
N HIS A 291 5.68 7.43 -1.75
CA HIS A 291 4.36 6.91 -2.07
C HIS A 291 3.57 7.88 -2.96
N GLU A 292 3.58 9.18 -2.66
CA GLU A 292 2.93 10.20 -3.49
C GLU A 292 3.55 10.30 -4.90
N LYS A 293 4.88 10.21 -5.01
CA LYS A 293 5.58 10.15 -6.32
C LYS A 293 5.14 8.92 -7.12
N LYS A 294 5.12 7.74 -6.51
CA LYS A 294 4.65 6.51 -7.16
C LYS A 294 3.18 6.59 -7.54
N GLY A 295 2.34 7.15 -6.66
CA GLY A 295 0.92 7.38 -6.91
C GLY A 295 0.71 8.27 -8.14
N ARG A 296 1.39 9.43 -8.20
CA ARG A 296 1.34 10.33 -9.36
C ARG A 296 1.78 9.63 -10.67
N ALA A 297 2.91 8.93 -10.65
CA ALA A 297 3.42 8.22 -11.83
C ALA A 297 2.44 7.14 -12.34
N LEU A 298 1.77 6.42 -11.43
CA LEU A 298 0.76 5.43 -11.80
C LEU A 298 -0.49 6.10 -12.39
N THR A 299 -0.96 7.20 -11.80
CA THR A 299 -2.10 7.97 -12.35
C THR A 299 -1.79 8.51 -13.75
N GLU A 300 -0.62 9.09 -13.96
CA GLU A 300 -0.17 9.54 -15.29
C GLU A 300 -0.11 8.38 -16.31
N ARG A 301 0.33 7.19 -15.87
CA ARG A 301 0.34 6.00 -16.74
C ARG A 301 -1.07 5.54 -17.10
N ILE A 302 -2.00 5.55 -16.14
CA ILE A 302 -3.41 5.21 -16.37
C ILE A 302 -4.03 6.19 -17.37
N GLU A 303 -3.83 7.49 -17.18
CA GLU A 303 -4.35 8.52 -18.09
C GLU A 303 -3.77 8.37 -19.51
N ARG A 304 -2.47 8.07 -19.62
CA ARG A 304 -1.81 7.82 -20.90
C ARG A 304 -2.40 6.58 -21.59
N LEU A 305 -2.53 5.47 -20.88
CA LEU A 305 -3.13 4.24 -21.42
C LEU A 305 -4.58 4.47 -21.84
N ALA A 306 -5.37 5.19 -21.04
CA ALA A 306 -6.75 5.52 -21.37
C ALA A 306 -6.83 6.31 -22.70
N LYS A 307 -5.96 7.31 -22.89
CA LYS A 307 -5.84 8.06 -24.15
C LYS A 307 -5.46 7.16 -25.32
N GLU A 308 -4.39 6.36 -25.17
CA GLU A 308 -3.92 5.41 -26.20
C GLU A 308 -5.06 4.43 -26.61
N THR A 309 -5.82 3.91 -25.65
CA THR A 309 -6.95 3.01 -25.94
C THR A 309 -8.13 3.72 -26.60
N GLY A 310 -8.40 4.99 -26.23
CA GLY A 310 -9.43 5.81 -26.85
C GLY A 310 -9.10 6.11 -28.31
N GLU A 311 -7.87 6.55 -28.59
CA GLU A 311 -7.38 6.81 -29.94
C GLU A 311 -7.43 5.54 -30.81
N ALA A 312 -6.98 4.39 -30.28
CA ALA A 312 -7.04 3.13 -31.00
C ALA A 312 -8.50 2.70 -31.31
N ALA A 313 -9.43 2.89 -30.36
CA ALA A 313 -10.83 2.58 -30.58
C ALA A 313 -11.46 3.48 -31.67
N GLU A 314 -11.14 4.78 -31.67
CA GLU A 314 -11.59 5.71 -32.71
C GLU A 314 -11.02 5.34 -34.09
N LEU A 315 -9.73 5.02 -34.17
CA LEU A 315 -9.10 4.57 -35.42
C LEU A 315 -9.76 3.30 -35.96
N HIS A 316 -9.98 2.29 -35.11
CA HIS A 316 -10.65 1.06 -35.52
C HIS A 316 -12.09 1.31 -35.96
N GLN A 317 -12.83 2.19 -35.29
CA GLN A 317 -14.17 2.57 -35.72
C GLN A 317 -14.15 3.25 -37.11
N GLN A 318 -13.17 4.11 -37.38
CA GLN A 318 -13.00 4.75 -38.68
C GLN A 318 -12.64 3.73 -39.77
N GLU A 319 -11.71 2.81 -39.49
CA GLU A 319 -11.32 1.74 -40.41
C GLU A 319 -12.48 0.78 -40.72
N GLU A 320 -13.24 0.41 -39.69
CA GLU A 320 -14.41 -0.45 -39.83
C GLU A 320 -15.49 0.23 -40.67
N THR A 321 -15.83 1.49 -40.36
CA THR A 321 -16.84 2.24 -41.14
C THR A 321 -16.39 2.46 -42.59
N ALA A 322 -15.11 2.73 -42.83
CA ALA A 322 -14.55 2.82 -44.18
C ALA A 322 -14.65 1.48 -44.92
N SER A 323 -14.35 0.37 -44.25
CA SER A 323 -14.45 -0.98 -44.82
C SER A 323 -15.90 -1.38 -45.10
N ARG A 324 -16.84 -1.07 -44.20
CA ARG A 324 -18.29 -1.25 -44.42
C ARG A 324 -18.77 -0.46 -45.63
N LYS A 325 -18.34 0.81 -45.79
CA LYS A 325 -18.67 1.63 -46.97
C LYS A 325 -18.10 1.05 -48.26
N LYS A 326 -16.84 0.59 -48.26
CA LYS A 326 -16.21 -0.06 -49.42
C LYS A 326 -16.96 -1.33 -49.81
N LYS A 327 -17.27 -2.19 -48.84
CA LYS A 327 -18.05 -3.41 -49.04
C LYS A 327 -19.41 -3.11 -49.68
N ALA A 328 -20.17 -2.15 -49.12
CA ALA A 328 -21.47 -1.77 -49.66
C ALA A 328 -21.39 -1.26 -51.11
N LYS A 329 -20.35 -0.48 -51.46
CA LYS A 329 -20.13 -0.04 -52.86
C LYS A 329 -19.88 -1.22 -53.80
N VAL A 330 -18.99 -2.14 -53.41
CA VAL A 330 -18.68 -3.33 -54.22
C VAL A 330 -19.91 -4.24 -54.37
N GLU A 331 -20.72 -4.40 -53.33
CA GLU A 331 -21.98 -5.15 -53.39
C GLU A 331 -22.98 -4.51 -54.38
N VAL A 332 -23.10 -3.18 -54.40
CA VAL A 332 -23.94 -2.46 -55.37
C VAL A 332 -23.40 -2.62 -56.79
N GLU A 333 -22.09 -2.51 -57.01
CA GLU A 333 -21.47 -2.72 -58.32
C GLU A 333 -21.64 -4.17 -58.82
N LEU A 334 -21.48 -5.15 -57.92
CA LEU A 334 -21.69 -6.56 -58.23
C LEU A 334 -23.15 -6.84 -58.60
N THR A 335 -24.11 -6.36 -57.81
CA THR A 335 -25.54 -6.53 -58.12
C THR A 335 -25.93 -5.85 -59.42
N ALA A 336 -25.37 -4.67 -59.71
CA ALA A 336 -25.58 -3.98 -60.98
C ALA A 336 -24.99 -4.76 -62.18
N THR A 337 -23.79 -5.33 -62.04
CA THR A 337 -23.14 -6.12 -63.11
C THR A 337 -23.84 -7.44 -63.36
N VAL A 338 -24.21 -8.17 -62.32
CA VAL A 338 -25.05 -9.38 -62.42
C VAL A 338 -26.36 -9.06 -63.12
N GLY A 339 -27.05 -8.00 -62.70
CA GLY A 339 -28.31 -7.59 -63.34
C GLY A 339 -28.16 -7.17 -64.80
N LYS A 340 -26.99 -6.67 -65.24
CA LYS A 340 -26.71 -6.43 -66.67
C LYS A 340 -26.52 -7.75 -67.42
N TYR A 341 -25.69 -8.64 -66.88
CA TYR A 341 -25.44 -9.97 -67.44
C TYR A 341 -26.74 -10.76 -67.63
N ASP A 342 -27.61 -10.80 -66.63
CA ASP A 342 -28.89 -11.53 -66.70
C ASP A 342 -29.80 -10.98 -67.80
N ARG A 343 -29.86 -9.65 -67.98
CA ARG A 343 -30.62 -9.00 -69.06
C ARG A 343 -30.03 -9.35 -70.42
N ASP A 344 -28.72 -9.27 -70.57
CA ASP A 344 -28.03 -9.58 -71.83
C ASP A 344 -28.21 -11.05 -72.20
N MET A 345 -28.09 -11.96 -71.23
CA MET A 345 -28.33 -13.40 -71.44
C MET A 345 -29.79 -13.67 -71.82
N THR A 346 -30.75 -13.02 -71.17
CA THR A 346 -32.17 -13.15 -71.53
C THR A 346 -32.43 -12.65 -72.96
N ALA A 347 -31.86 -11.50 -73.32
CA ALA A 347 -31.97 -10.94 -74.67
C ALA A 347 -31.32 -11.85 -75.73
N LYS A 348 -30.16 -12.46 -75.42
CA LYS A 348 -29.49 -13.42 -76.31
C LYS A 348 -30.28 -14.71 -76.48
N THR A 349 -30.88 -15.23 -75.41
CA THR A 349 -31.77 -16.40 -75.48
C THR A 349 -32.98 -16.10 -76.37
N ALA A 350 -33.63 -14.93 -76.20
CA ALA A 350 -34.74 -14.52 -77.06
C ALA A 350 -34.31 -14.38 -78.54
N GLN A 351 -33.13 -13.83 -78.82
CA GLN A 351 -32.58 -13.77 -80.19
C GLN A 351 -32.34 -15.17 -80.78
N ILE A 352 -31.82 -16.11 -79.99
CA ILE A 352 -31.61 -17.49 -80.43
C ILE A 352 -32.95 -18.17 -80.74
N GLU A 353 -33.96 -17.97 -79.89
CA GLU A 353 -35.31 -18.50 -80.12
C GLU A 353 -35.96 -17.92 -81.37
N GLU A 354 -35.82 -16.62 -81.60
CA GLU A 354 -36.31 -15.96 -82.82
C GLU A 354 -35.64 -16.52 -84.09
N ILE A 355 -34.31 -16.69 -84.07
CA ILE A 355 -33.58 -17.28 -85.20
C ILE A 355 -34.01 -18.73 -85.43
N LYS A 356 -34.18 -19.52 -84.35
CA LYS A 356 -34.67 -20.91 -84.46
C LYS A 356 -36.07 -20.98 -85.07
N ALA A 357 -36.97 -20.08 -84.67
CA ALA A 357 -38.31 -19.99 -85.26
C ALA A 357 -38.23 -19.70 -86.77
N LYS A 358 -37.46 -18.69 -87.17
CA LYS A 358 -37.22 -18.36 -88.59
C LYS A 358 -36.61 -19.51 -89.38
N MET A 359 -35.61 -20.20 -88.83
CA MET A 359 -35.01 -21.36 -89.50
C MET A 359 -36.02 -22.50 -89.69
N GLU A 360 -36.94 -22.74 -88.75
CA GLU A 360 -37.96 -23.76 -88.92
C GLU A 360 -39.02 -23.34 -89.95
N GLU A 361 -39.40 -22.05 -90.00
CA GLU A 361 -40.24 -21.49 -91.06
C GLU A 361 -39.60 -21.67 -92.44
N GLU A 362 -38.34 -21.24 -92.61
CA GLU A 362 -37.58 -21.42 -93.85
C GLU A 362 -37.44 -22.90 -94.24
N ARG A 363 -37.26 -23.79 -93.26
CA ARG A 363 -37.19 -25.24 -93.49
C ARG A 363 -38.53 -25.80 -93.99
N GLN A 364 -39.64 -25.31 -93.46
CA GLN A 364 -40.98 -25.67 -93.92
C GLN A 364 -41.25 -25.13 -95.33
N GLU A 365 -40.86 -23.89 -95.62
CA GLU A 365 -40.96 -23.31 -96.96
C GLU A 365 -40.13 -24.07 -97.99
N LEU A 366 -38.89 -24.46 -97.65
CA LEU A 366 -38.04 -25.28 -98.49
C LEU A 366 -38.66 -26.66 -98.74
N ALA A 367 -39.24 -27.30 -97.72
CA ALA A 367 -39.95 -28.56 -97.88
C ALA A 367 -41.16 -28.41 -98.83
N ASN A 368 -41.94 -27.33 -98.69
CA ASN A 368 -43.06 -27.04 -99.59
C ASN A 368 -42.62 -26.80 -101.04
N LEU A 369 -41.51 -26.08 -101.24
CA LEU A 369 -40.93 -25.85 -102.57
C LEU A 369 -40.41 -27.15 -103.19
N GLN A 370 -39.72 -27.97 -102.39
CA GLN A 370 -39.23 -29.28 -102.83
C GLN A 370 -40.40 -30.17 -103.28
N ASP A 371 -41.46 -30.27 -102.46
CA ASP A 371 -42.68 -31.00 -102.82
C ASP A 371 -43.31 -30.46 -104.12
N HIS A 372 -43.31 -29.14 -104.32
CA HIS A 372 -43.81 -28.53 -105.54
C HIS A 372 -42.96 -28.89 -106.76
N PHE A 373 -41.62 -28.81 -106.67
CA PHE A 373 -40.74 -29.20 -107.77
C PHE A 373 -40.84 -30.70 -108.08
N ASP A 374 -40.93 -31.56 -107.05
CA ASP A 374 -41.12 -33.00 -107.23
C ASP A 374 -42.44 -33.30 -107.98
N ARG A 375 -43.52 -32.57 -107.67
CA ARG A 375 -44.80 -32.66 -108.41
C ARG A 375 -44.68 -32.18 -109.86
N VAL A 376 -44.01 -31.06 -110.10
CA VAL A 376 -43.79 -30.51 -111.45
C VAL A 376 -42.94 -31.47 -112.27
N ASP A 377 -41.86 -32.01 -111.72
CA ASP A 377 -41.01 -32.98 -112.38
C ASP A 377 -41.74 -34.29 -112.67
N ALA A 378 -42.56 -34.78 -111.74
CA ALA A 378 -43.43 -35.94 -111.99
C ALA A 378 -44.41 -35.67 -113.14
N SER A 379 -45.06 -34.50 -113.16
CA SER A 379 -45.97 -34.09 -114.24
C SER A 379 -45.26 -33.95 -115.59
N ARG A 380 -44.05 -33.36 -115.62
CA ARG A 380 -43.22 -33.28 -116.84
C ARG A 380 -42.81 -34.66 -117.34
N ARG A 381 -42.42 -35.57 -116.45
CA ARG A 381 -42.12 -36.98 -116.81
C ARG A 381 -43.35 -37.67 -117.40
N GLN A 382 -44.54 -37.43 -116.84
CA GLN A 382 -45.80 -37.93 -117.40
C GLN A 382 -46.08 -37.33 -118.78
N GLN A 383 -45.96 -36.02 -118.95
CA GLN A 383 -46.14 -35.34 -120.24
C GLN A 383 -45.17 -35.85 -121.31
N TRP A 384 -43.89 -36.05 -120.98
CA TRP A 384 -42.92 -36.62 -121.92
C TRP A 384 -43.27 -38.06 -122.33
N ALA A 385 -43.72 -38.89 -121.38
CA ALA A 385 -44.18 -40.24 -121.70
C ALA A 385 -45.44 -40.22 -122.59
N GLU A 386 -46.38 -39.31 -122.31
CA GLU A 386 -47.56 -39.08 -123.14
C GLU A 386 -47.17 -38.58 -124.54
N GLU A 387 -46.26 -37.62 -124.66
CA GLU A 387 -45.75 -37.12 -125.94
C GLU A 387 -45.02 -38.20 -126.73
N GLU A 388 -44.23 -39.05 -126.09
CA GLU A 388 -43.56 -40.20 -126.72
C GLU A 388 -44.59 -41.19 -127.27
N THR A 389 -45.61 -41.55 -126.48
CA THR A 389 -46.69 -42.44 -126.95
C THR A 389 -47.51 -41.80 -128.07
N LEU A 390 -47.82 -40.51 -127.97
CA LEU A 390 -48.50 -39.74 -129.03
C LEU A 390 -47.64 -39.65 -130.29
N ALA A 391 -46.32 -39.51 -130.18
CA ALA A 391 -45.40 -39.52 -131.32
C ALA A 391 -45.40 -40.89 -132.01
N VAL A 392 -45.42 -41.99 -131.25
CA VAL A 392 -45.56 -43.34 -131.79
C VAL A 392 -46.91 -43.51 -132.50
N VAL A 393 -48.01 -43.02 -131.91
CA VAL A 393 -49.35 -43.07 -132.52
C VAL A 393 -49.42 -42.20 -133.78
N ARG A 394 -48.94 -40.96 -133.74
CA ARG A 394 -48.85 -40.07 -134.91
C ARG A 394 -48.01 -40.70 -136.02
N GLY A 395 -46.91 -41.36 -135.67
CA GLY A 395 -46.10 -42.13 -136.62
C GLY A 395 -46.87 -43.30 -137.24
N LYS A 396 -47.68 -44.04 -136.47
CA LYS A 396 -48.56 -45.10 -136.99
C LYS A 396 -49.65 -44.56 -137.91
N VAL A 397 -50.32 -43.48 -137.52
CA VAL A 397 -51.37 -42.82 -138.31
C VAL A 397 -50.79 -42.26 -139.61
N ALA A 398 -49.64 -41.58 -139.55
CA ALA A 398 -48.96 -41.07 -140.73
C ALA A 398 -48.58 -42.19 -141.72
N ARG A 399 -48.09 -43.34 -141.21
CA ARG A 399 -47.85 -44.54 -142.04
C ARG A 399 -49.13 -45.07 -142.68
N ALA A 400 -50.22 -45.18 -141.91
CA ALA A 400 -51.50 -45.63 -142.44
C ALA A 400 -52.07 -44.67 -143.50
N MET A 401 -52.01 -43.36 -143.25
CA MET A 401 -52.38 -42.33 -144.22
C MET A 401 -51.53 -42.41 -145.47
N ALA A 402 -50.20 -42.59 -145.36
CA ALA A 402 -49.33 -42.76 -146.53
C ALA A 402 -49.70 -43.98 -147.38
N ILE A 403 -50.19 -45.07 -146.78
CA ILE A 403 -50.71 -46.25 -147.50
C ILE A 403 -52.02 -45.90 -148.21
N VAL A 404 -52.97 -45.26 -147.52
CA VAL A 404 -54.26 -44.84 -148.10
C VAL A 404 -54.04 -43.84 -149.23
N ASP A 405 -53.20 -42.82 -149.03
CA ASP A 405 -52.81 -41.86 -150.05
C ASP A 405 -52.10 -42.53 -151.22
N GLY A 406 -51.24 -43.51 -150.95
CA GLY A 406 -50.61 -44.34 -151.98
C GLY A 406 -51.63 -45.15 -152.80
N ALA A 407 -52.63 -45.74 -152.15
CA ALA A 407 -53.72 -46.46 -152.79
C ALA A 407 -54.63 -45.52 -153.59
N ALA A 408 -55.01 -44.38 -153.03
CA ALA A 408 -55.78 -43.34 -153.70
C ALA A 408 -55.04 -42.82 -154.94
N LYS A 409 -53.72 -42.58 -154.86
CA LYS A 409 -52.87 -42.23 -156.01
C LYS A 409 -52.90 -43.32 -157.09
N LYS A 410 -52.84 -44.61 -156.72
CA LYS A 410 -52.95 -45.73 -157.67
C LYS A 410 -54.33 -45.81 -158.33
N ILE A 411 -55.42 -45.65 -157.56
CA ILE A 411 -56.80 -45.64 -158.08
C ILE A 411 -57.00 -44.44 -159.03
N GLN A 412 -56.54 -43.25 -158.63
CA GLN A 412 -56.59 -42.06 -159.48
C GLN A 412 -55.78 -42.25 -160.77
N ALA A 413 -54.60 -42.88 -160.71
CA ALA A 413 -53.81 -43.22 -161.89
C ALA A 413 -54.54 -44.22 -162.81
N MET A 414 -55.15 -45.28 -162.24
CA MET A 414 -55.93 -46.26 -163.00
C MET A 414 -57.17 -45.64 -163.64
N PHE A 415 -57.90 -44.77 -162.93
CA PHE A 415 -59.08 -44.09 -163.45
C PHE A 415 -58.71 -43.09 -164.54
N ARG A 416 -57.68 -42.26 -164.34
CA ARG A 416 -57.17 -41.33 -165.35
C ARG A 416 -56.65 -42.09 -166.58
N GLY A 417 -55.92 -43.19 -166.37
CA GLY A 417 -55.46 -44.07 -167.45
C GLY A 417 -56.61 -44.78 -168.18
N GLY A 418 -57.65 -45.21 -167.46
CA GLY A 418 -58.87 -45.77 -168.02
C GLY A 418 -59.64 -44.77 -168.87
N ARG A 419 -59.79 -43.53 -168.38
CA ARG A 419 -60.42 -42.42 -169.12
C ARG A 419 -59.63 -42.06 -170.38
N ALA A 420 -58.30 -41.94 -170.26
CA ALA A 420 -57.42 -41.69 -171.41
C ALA A 420 -57.52 -42.81 -172.46
N ARG A 421 -57.58 -44.08 -172.05
CA ARG A 421 -57.76 -45.23 -172.96
C ARG A 421 -59.16 -45.25 -173.60
N ALA A 422 -60.21 -44.90 -172.86
CA ALA A 422 -61.56 -44.78 -173.39
C ALA A 422 -61.70 -43.62 -174.40
N GLU A 423 -61.08 -42.48 -174.12
CA GLU A 423 -61.01 -41.33 -175.04
C GLU A 423 -60.19 -41.67 -176.29
N TYR A 424 -59.08 -42.40 -176.16
CA TYR A 424 -58.28 -42.91 -177.29
C TYR A 424 -59.08 -43.88 -178.18
N GLN A 425 -59.86 -44.80 -177.60
CA GLN A 425 -60.73 -45.71 -178.38
C GLN A 425 -61.90 -44.97 -179.07
N LYS A 426 -62.43 -43.90 -178.45
CA LYS A 426 -63.43 -43.01 -179.08
C LYS A 426 -62.82 -42.20 -180.24
N ALA A 427 -61.58 -41.74 -180.13
CA ALA A 427 -60.85 -41.07 -181.21
C ALA A 427 -60.54 -42.04 -182.39
N LYS A 428 -60.18 -43.29 -182.10
CA LYS A 428 -59.89 -44.32 -183.11
C LYS A 428 -61.12 -44.76 -183.92
N LYS A 429 -62.32 -44.76 -183.32
CA LYS A 429 -63.59 -45.06 -184.03
C LYS A 429 -64.12 -43.89 -184.88
N LYS A 430 -63.76 -42.64 -184.58
CA LYS A 430 -64.15 -41.45 -185.36
C LYS A 430 -63.26 -41.17 -186.59
N ALA A 431 -62.10 -41.81 -186.72
CA ALA A 431 -61.17 -41.60 -187.84
C ALA A 431 -61.44 -42.47 -189.10
N LYS A 432 -62.47 -43.34 -189.11
CA LYS A 432 -62.74 -44.30 -190.22
C LYS A 432 -63.96 -44.00 -191.10
N LYS A 433 -64.64 -42.85 -190.95
CA LYS A 433 -65.84 -42.52 -191.75
C LYS A 433 -65.85 -41.02 -192.15
N GLY A 434 -65.52 -40.72 -193.40
CA GLY A 434 -65.78 -39.40 -194.04
C GLY A 434 -64.56 -38.66 -194.59
N GLY A 435 -64.07 -39.09 -195.75
CA GLY A 435 -63.23 -38.28 -196.64
C GLY A 435 -64.00 -37.82 -197.90
N LYS A 436 -63.37 -36.90 -198.66
CA LYS A 436 -63.74 -36.24 -199.96
C LYS A 436 -64.63 -34.98 -199.84
N LYS A 437 -64.37 -33.82 -200.47
CA LYS A 437 -63.49 -33.45 -201.61
C LYS A 437 -63.39 -31.89 -201.71
N GLY A 438 -62.20 -31.32 -201.98
CA GLY A 438 -62.03 -29.92 -202.47
C GLY A 438 -60.79 -29.17 -201.94
N LYS A 439 -59.63 -29.25 -202.63
CA LYS A 439 -58.33 -28.70 -202.21
C LYS A 439 -57.60 -28.06 -203.43
N LYS A 440 -57.57 -26.72 -203.56
CA LYS A 440 -56.63 -25.90 -204.39
C LYS A 440 -56.93 -24.38 -204.32
N GLY A 441 -55.90 -23.54 -204.15
CA GLY A 441 -55.92 -22.05 -204.29
C GLY A 441 -56.27 -21.30 -203.00
N LYS A 442 -55.68 -20.15 -202.63
CA LYS A 442 -54.88 -19.12 -203.32
C LYS A 442 -54.27 -18.22 -202.20
N LYS A 443 -53.12 -17.59 -202.46
CA LYS A 443 -52.54 -16.39 -201.83
C LYS A 443 -52.74 -16.14 -200.33
#